data_AF-A0AAX3J4M4-F1
#
_entry.id   AF-A0AAX3J4M4-F1
#
_cell.length_a   1.000
_cell.length_b   1.000
_cell.length_c   1.000
_cell.angle_alpha   90.00
_cell.angle_beta   90.00
_cell.angle_gamma   90.00
#
_symmetry.space_group_name_H-M   'P 1'
#
loop_
_entity.id
_entity.type
_entity.pdbx_description
1 polymer ?
#
loop_
_entity_poly.entity_id
_entity_poly.type
_entity_poly.pdbx_seq_one_letter_code
_entity_poly.pdbx_strand_id
1 'polypeptide(L)' 'MTEKELRDKLVYLINKYVPEGEREPFYELISREDVPVKGILADFNRVKILTVEDNDGELIRDIYFHFC' A
#
# COMPACT_ATOMS: atom_id res chain seq x y z
N MET A 1 -0.53 -8.23 -12.50
CA MET A 1 -0.47 -8.41 -11.04
C MET A 1 -1.75 -9.12 -10.58
N THR A 2 -1.62 -10.12 -9.72
CA THR A 2 -2.75 -10.84 -9.10
C THR A 2 -3.15 -10.16 -7.78
N GLU A 3 -4.33 -10.50 -7.26
CA GLU A 3 -4.81 -9.95 -5.98
C GLU A 3 -3.93 -10.35 -4.79
N LYS A 4 -3.38 -11.58 -4.80
CA LYS A 4 -2.42 -12.01 -3.79
C LYS A 4 -1.14 -11.16 -3.83
N GLU A 5 -0.60 -10.96 -5.04
CA GLU A 5 0.59 -10.12 -5.23
C GLU A 5 0.33 -8.67 -4.80
N LEU A 6 -0.85 -8.13 -5.08
CA LEU A 6 -1.27 -6.81 -4.61
C LEU A 6 -1.20 -6.72 -3.08
N ARG A 7 -1.81 -7.68 -2.36
CA ARG A 7 -1.82 -7.70 -0.90
C ARG A 7 -0.41 -7.77 -0.33
N ASP A 8 0.43 -8.66 -0.85
CA ASP A 8 1.83 -8.81 -0.42
C ASP A 8 2.62 -7.50 -0.66
N LYS A 9 2.45 -6.87 -1.83
CA LYS A 9 3.10 -5.60 -2.19
C LYS A 9 2.63 -4.44 -1.31
N LEU A 10 1.33 -4.35 -1.01
CA LEU A 10 0.79 -3.33 -0.10
C LEU A 10 1.36 -3.52 1.32
N VAL A 11 1.34 -4.74 1.86
CA VAL A 11 1.92 -5.03 3.19
C VAL A 11 3.40 -4.67 3.25
N TYR A 12 4.16 -4.94 2.19
CA TYR A 12 5.55 -4.52 2.08
C TYR A 12 5.70 -2.99 2.20
N LEU A 13 4.93 -2.22 1.43
CA LEU A 13 4.96 -0.75 1.45
C LEU A 13 4.56 -0.20 2.83
N ILE A 14 3.49 -0.72 3.43
CA ILE A 14 3.04 -0.29 4.77
C ILE A 14 4.13 -0.57 5.82
N ASN A 15 4.71 -1.76 5.83
CA ASN A 15 5.77 -2.09 6.79
C ASN A 15 7.01 -1.22 6.63
N LYS A 16 7.35 -0.84 5.40
CA LYS A 16 8.56 -0.05 5.12
C LYS A 16 8.39 1.43 5.46
N TYR A 17 7.22 2.01 5.19
CA TYR A 17 7.05 3.47 5.20
C TYR A 17 6.06 4.01 6.24
N VAL A 18 5.19 3.18 6.80
CA VAL A 18 4.20 3.60 7.81
C VAL A 18 4.73 3.27 9.22
N PRO A 19 4.61 4.18 10.21
CA PRO A 19 4.96 3.91 11.60
C PRO A 19 4.12 2.75 12.16
N GLU A 20 4.70 1.90 13.01
CA GLU A 20 4.01 0.72 13.57
C GLU A 20 2.65 1.03 14.19
N GLY A 21 2.53 2.15 14.91
CA GLY A 21 1.28 2.58 15.54
C GLY A 21 0.16 3.01 14.58
N GLU A 22 0.46 3.15 13.28
CA GLU A 22 -0.51 3.54 12.25
C GLU A 22 -0.77 2.44 11.20
N ARG A 23 -0.15 1.26 11.34
CA ARG A 23 -0.27 0.18 10.34
C ARG A 23 -1.58 -0.60 10.42
N GLU A 24 -2.15 -0.75 11.61
CA GLU A 24 -3.30 -1.62 11.86
C GLU A 24 -4.50 -1.30 10.96
N PRO A 25 -4.91 -0.03 10.76
CA PRO A 25 -6.00 0.30 9.83
C PRO A 25 -5.72 -0.15 8.39
N PHE A 26 -4.47 -0.11 7.94
CA PHE A 26 -4.12 -0.56 6.59
C PHE A 26 -4.29 -2.08 6.45
N TYR A 27 -3.90 -2.85 7.47
CA TYR A 27 -4.05 -4.31 7.42
C TYR A 27 -5.50 -4.75 7.41
N GLU A 28 -6.38 -4.05 8.12
CA GLU A 28 -7.82 -4.29 8.05
C GLU A 28 -8.36 -4.05 6.63
N LEU A 29 -7.94 -2.96 5.97
CA LEU A 29 -8.34 -2.66 4.59
C LEU A 29 -7.78 -3.69 3.60
N ILE A 30 -6.51 -4.08 3.76
CA ILE A 30 -5.83 -5.06 2.91
C ILE A 30 -6.44 -6.45 3.07
N SER A 31 -7.10 -6.77 4.19
CA SER A 31 -7.68 -8.09 4.45
C SER A 31 -9.11 -8.25 3.92
N ARG A 32 -9.75 -7.18 3.43
CA ARG A 32 -11.11 -7.22 2.85
C ARG A 32 -11.14 -8.01 1.56
N GLU A 33 -12.29 -8.59 1.22
CA GLU A 33 -12.49 -9.28 -0.07
C GLU A 33 -12.31 -8.30 -1.24
N ASP A 34 -12.96 -7.13 -1.17
CA ASP A 34 -12.74 -6.00 -2.10
C ASP A 34 -11.75 -5.00 -1.47
N VAL A 35 -10.49 -5.04 -1.93
CA VAL A 35 -9.41 -4.22 -1.38
C VAL A 35 -9.52 -2.79 -1.93
N PRO A 36 -9.73 -1.76 -1.08
CA PRO A 36 -9.90 -0.38 -1.54
C PRO A 36 -8.54 0.28 -1.84
N VAL A 37 -7.86 -0.18 -2.90
CA VAL A 37 -6.48 0.19 -3.25
C VAL A 37 -6.27 1.69 -3.31
N LYS A 38 -7.17 2.43 -3.97
CA LYS A 38 -7.07 3.88 -4.09
C LYS A 38 -7.09 4.59 -2.74
N GLY A 39 -7.93 4.13 -1.81
CA GLY A 39 -8.00 4.66 -0.45
C GLY A 39 -6.73 4.37 0.33
N ILE A 40 -6.26 3.12 0.28
CA ILE A 40 -5.02 2.67 0.91
C ILE A 40 -3.83 3.53 0.43
N LEU A 41 -3.67 3.74 -0.87
CA LEU A 41 -2.57 4.54 -1.41
C LEU A 41 -2.68 6.03 -1.03
N ALA A 42 -3.90 6.57 -0.96
CA ALA A 42 -4.12 7.95 -0.53
C ALA A 42 -3.73 8.16 0.95
N ASP A 43 -4.15 7.24 1.82
CA ASP A 43 -3.82 7.28 3.25
C ASP A 43 -2.33 7.01 3.48
N PHE A 44 -1.76 6.06 2.76
CA PHE A 44 -0.32 5.78 2.75
C PHE A 44 0.49 7.05 2.43
N ASN A 45 0.09 7.79 1.39
CA ASN A 45 0.79 9.00 0.98
C ASN A 45 0.74 10.11 2.03
N ARG A 46 -0.27 10.11 2.90
CA ARG A 46 -0.43 11.06 4.01
C ARG A 46 0.41 10.69 5.23
N VAL A 47 0.50 9.40 5.54
CA VAL A 47 1.07 8.89 6.80
C VAL A 47 2.56 8.54 6.67
N LYS A 48 3.05 8.24 5.47
CA LYS A 48 4.44 7.82 5.27
C LYS A 48 5.43 8.79 5.93
N ILE A 49 6.40 8.23 6.64
CA ILE A 49 7.41 9.03 7.39
C ILE A 49 8.72 9.22 6.62
N LEU A 50 8.91 8.50 5.51
CA LEU A 50 10.10 8.55 4.68
C LEU A 50 9.74 8.88 3.23
N THR A 51 10.70 9.47 2.52
CA THR A 51 10.64 9.60 1.07
C THR A 51 10.64 8.20 0.46
N VAL A 52 9.70 7.95 -0.45
CA VAL A 52 9.59 6.68 -1.16
C VAL A 52 10.77 6.55 -2.13
N GLU A 53 11.47 5.42 -2.07
CA GLU A 53 12.56 5.08 -3.00
C GLU A 53 12.03 4.91 -4.43
N ASP A 54 12.86 5.18 -5.44
CA ASP A 54 12.42 5.15 -6.84
C ASP A 54 11.79 3.81 -7.25
N ASN A 55 12.40 2.69 -6.85
CA ASN A 55 11.87 1.33 -7.11
C ASN A 55 10.49 1.12 -6.49
N ASP A 56 10.25 1.65 -5.28
CA ASP A 56 8.96 1.55 -4.61
C ASP A 56 7.94 2.54 -5.19
N GLY A 57 8.41 3.65 -5.74
CA GLY A 57 7.61 4.56 -6.56
C GLY A 57 7.11 3.89 -7.84
N GLU A 58 7.95 3.10 -8.51
CA GLU A 58 7.54 2.27 -9.64
C GLU A 58 6.54 1.20 -9.22
N LEU A 59 6.75 0.55 -8.07
CA LEU A 59 5.80 -0.41 -7.51
C LEU A 59 4.42 0.22 -7.26
N ILE A 60 4.37 1.42 -6.68
CA ILE A 60 3.11 2.15 -6.45
C ILE A 60 2.42 2.48 -7.79
N ARG A 61 3.18 2.87 -8.81
CA ARG A 61 2.64 3.13 -10.16
C ARG A 61 2.09 1.86 -10.80
N ASP A 62 2.78 0.73 -10.65
CA ASP A 62 2.34 -0.59 -11.12
C ASP A 62 1.02 -1.01 -10.44
N ILE A 63 0.91 -0.80 -9.12
CA ILE A 63 -0.33 -1.03 -8.37
C ILE A 63 -1.46 -0.16 -8.88
N TYR A 64 -1.20 1.14 -9.06
CA TYR A 64 -2.19 2.08 -9.56
C TYR A 64 -2.68 1.69 -10.97
N PHE A 65 -1.78 1.34 -11.88
CA PHE A 65 -2.13 0.93 -13.24
C PHE A 65 -3.04 -0.30 -13.30
N HIS A 66 -2.86 -1.25 -12.37
CA HIS A 66 -3.60 -2.50 -12.38
C HIS A 66 -4.93 -2.47 -11.60
N PHE A 67 -5.06 -1.60 -10.59
CA PHE A 67 -6.16 -1.66 -9.63
C PHE A 67 -6.83 -0.30 -9.30
N CYS A 68 -6.52 0.77 -10.02
CA CYS A 68 -7.13 2.10 -9.85
C CYS A 68 -7.55 2.73 -11.18
#